data_AF-A0A0A9YUY0-F1
#
_entry.id   AF-A0A0A9YUY0-F1
#
_cell.length_a   1.000
_cell.length_b   1.000
_cell.length_c   1.000
_cell.angle_alpha   90.00
_cell.angle_beta   90.00
_cell.angle_gamma   90.00
#
_symmetry.space_group_name_H-M   'P 1'
#
loop_
_entity.id
_entity.type
_entity.pdbx_description
1 polymer ?
#
loop_
_entity_poly.entity_id
_entity_poly.type
_entity_poly.pdbx_seq_one_letter_code
_entity_poly.pdbx_strand_id
1 'polypeptide(L)'
;MDESQLYQLFLQFGPIESVKIIYDKQTHESRGYGFVKYYFFFSATYAITCLNRFTVGGKRLKVAYANVECAKDALAVVRQFATGFTPPQQLAYSNMYYGQMTYLQR
;
A
#
# COMPACT_ATOMS: atom_id res chain seq x y z
N MET A 1 0.26 -19.74 9.93
CA MET A 1 -0.12 -18.59 9.10
C MET A 1 -0.09 -19.11 7.69
N ASP A 2 -1.26 -19.50 7.21
CA ASP A 2 -1.43 -20.14 5.90
C ASP A 2 -1.75 -19.11 4.83
N GLU A 3 -1.70 -19.53 3.57
CA GLU A 3 -1.92 -18.67 2.42
C GLU A 3 -3.28 -17.99 2.46
N SER A 4 -4.32 -18.72 2.87
CA SER A 4 -5.69 -18.21 3.02
C SER A 4 -5.80 -17.14 4.11
N GLN A 5 -5.12 -17.33 5.25
CA GLN A 5 -5.10 -16.33 6.32
C GLN A 5 -4.37 -15.06 5.87
N LEU A 6 -3.25 -15.21 5.17
CA LEU A 6 -2.49 -14.09 4.62
C LEU A 6 -3.33 -13.34 3.58
N TYR A 7 -4.02 -14.06 2.70
CA TYR A 7 -4.92 -13.48 1.71
C TYR A 7 -6.02 -12.65 2.37
N GLN A 8 -6.75 -13.21 3.34
CA GLN A 8 -7.80 -12.50 4.05
C GLN A 8 -7.30 -11.25 4.78
N LEU A 9 -6.14 -11.35 5.44
CA LEU A 9 -5.53 -10.22 6.14
C LEU A 9 -5.15 -9.09 5.18
N PHE A 10 -4.65 -9.43 3.99
CA PHE A 10 -4.21 -8.44 3.00
C PHE A 10 -5.38 -7.91 2.15
N LEU A 11 -6.48 -8.67 2.02
CA LEU A 11 -7.64 -8.32 1.19
C LEU A 11 -8.31 -7.01 1.62
N GLN A 12 -8.32 -6.72 2.92
CA GLN A 12 -8.91 -5.49 3.47
C GLN A 12 -8.18 -4.21 3.02
N PHE A 13 -6.93 -4.30 2.56
CA PHE A 13 -6.15 -3.15 2.09
C PHE A 13 -6.30 -2.92 0.57
N GLY A 14 -6.81 -3.92 -0.15
CA GLY A 14 -7.15 -3.79 -1.57
C GLY A 14 -7.13 -5.10 -2.35
N PRO A 15 -7.44 -5.03 -3.65
CA PRO A 15 -7.53 -6.21 -4.50
C PRO A 15 -6.14 -6.83 -4.74
N ILE A 16 -6.04 -8.12 -4.42
CA ILE A 16 -4.82 -8.93 -4.53
C ILE A 16 -4.85 -9.73 -5.83
N GLU A 17 -3.76 -9.69 -6.59
CA GLU A 17 -3.55 -10.48 -7.80
C GLU A 17 -3.10 -11.91 -7.46
N SER A 18 -2.14 -12.06 -6.54
CA SER A 18 -1.61 -13.37 -6.15
C SER A 18 -0.96 -13.33 -4.77
N VAL A 19 -1.04 -14.45 -4.05
CA VAL A 19 -0.31 -14.69 -2.79
C VAL A 19 0.50 -15.96 -2.96
N LYS A 20 1.70 -15.99 -2.39
CA LYS A 20 2.54 -17.20 -2.40
C LYS A 20 3.38 -17.29 -1.14
N ILE A 21 3.25 -18.37 -0.40
CA ILE A 21 4.14 -18.68 0.73
C ILE A 21 5.35 -19.48 0.22
N ILE A 22 6.53 -19.16 0.73
CA ILE A 22 7.75 -19.89 0.38
C ILE A 22 7.98 -21.01 1.39
N TYR A 23 7.97 -22.23 0.86
CA TYR A 23 8.31 -23.45 1.57
C TYR A 23 9.71 -23.90 1.20
N ASP A 24 10.42 -24.49 2.15
CA ASP A 24 11.68 -25.14 1.87
C ASP A 24 11.43 -26.40 1.04
N LYS A 25 12.19 -26.58 -0.03
CA LYS A 25 12.03 -27.74 -0.94
C LYS A 25 12.54 -29.04 -0.33
N GLN A 26 13.40 -28.97 0.69
CA GLN A 26 13.96 -30.16 1.31
C GLN A 26 13.16 -30.61 2.53
N THR A 27 12.74 -29.69 3.39
CA THR A 27 12.00 -30.02 4.62
C THR A 27 10.48 -29.87 4.49
N HIS A 28 9.99 -29.30 3.38
CA HIS A 28 8.58 -28.91 3.19
C HIS A 28 8.05 -27.93 4.27
N GLU A 29 8.92 -27.38 5.11
CA GLU A 29 8.52 -26.42 6.13
C GLU A 29 8.41 -25.01 5.55
N SER A 30 7.49 -24.22 6.08
CA SER A 30 7.39 -22.80 5.71
C SER A 30 8.63 -22.06 6.18
N ARG A 31 9.29 -21.30 5.29
CA ARG A 31 10.42 -20.45 5.67
C ARG A 31 10.02 -19.22 6.50
N GLY A 32 8.73 -19.09 6.82
CA GLY A 32 8.19 -17.98 7.62
C GLY A 32 8.03 -16.68 6.84
N TYR A 33 8.09 -16.70 5.51
CA TYR A 33 7.83 -15.54 4.66
C TYR A 33 7.04 -15.92 3.41
N GLY A 34 6.37 -14.92 2.83
CA GLY A 34 5.59 -15.04 1.62
C GLY A 34 5.54 -13.73 0.85
N PHE A 35 5.06 -13.80 -0.39
CA PHE A 35 4.92 -12.67 -1.29
C PHE A 35 3.44 -12.43 -1.57
N VAL A 36 3.03 -11.17 -1.55
CA VAL A 36 1.68 -10.72 -1.91
C VAL A 36 1.83 -9.73 -3.05
N LYS A 37 1.12 -9.98 -4.16
CA LYS A 37 1.07 -9.12 -5.33
C LYS A 37 -0.30 -8.46 -5.38
N TYR A 38 -0.32 -7.12 -5.35
CA TYR A 38 -1.55 -6.34 -5.47
C TYR A 38 -1.76 -5.85 -6.90
N TYR A 39 -3.02 -5.62 -7.28
CA TYR A 39 -3.34 -4.94 -8.54
C TYR A 39 -2.96 -3.46 -8.52
N PHE A 40 -3.09 -2.81 -7.37
CA PHE A 40 -2.80 -1.39 -7.21
C PHE A 40 -1.64 -1.17 -6.24
N PHE A 41 -0.74 -0.27 -6.62
CA PHE A 41 0.37 0.13 -5.75
C PHE A 41 -0.08 0.83 -4.47
N PHE A 42 -1.14 1.65 -4.52
CA PHE A 42 -1.65 2.35 -3.34
C PHE A 42 -2.05 1.36 -2.23
N SER A 43 -2.70 0.25 -2.61
CA SER A 43 -3.07 -0.83 -1.68
C SER A 43 -1.85 -1.50 -1.06
N ALA A 44 -0.79 -1.74 -1.83
CA ALA A 44 0.47 -2.27 -1.31
C ALA A 44 1.14 -1.32 -0.30
N THR A 45 1.15 -0.02 -0.60
CA THR A 45 1.68 1.02 0.31
C THR A 45 0.91 1.08 1.61
N TYR A 46 -0.41 1.06 1.51
CA TYR A 46 -1.30 1.13 2.66
C TYR A 46 -1.14 -0.12 3.53
N ALA A 47 -1.10 -1.31 2.93
CA ALA A 47 -0.82 -2.56 3.62
C ALA A 47 0.53 -2.54 4.35
N ILE A 48 1.60 -2.04 3.72
CA ILE A 48 2.90 -1.90 4.38
C ILE A 48 2.79 -0.94 5.56
N THR A 49 2.13 0.20 5.41
CA THR A 49 2.04 1.21 6.47
C THR A 49 1.26 0.69 7.69
N CYS A 50 0.18 -0.05 7.46
CA CYS A 50 -0.68 -0.59 8.52
C CYS A 50 -0.18 -1.90 9.14
N LEU A 51 0.32 -2.85 8.32
CA LEU A 51 0.72 -4.18 8.79
C LEU A 51 2.19 -4.27 9.20
N ASN A 52 3.04 -3.31 8.81
CA ASN A 52 4.44 -3.34 9.22
C ASN A 52 4.55 -3.15 10.73
N ARG A 53 5.20 -4.12 11.39
CA ARG A 53 5.33 -4.26 12.85
C ARG A 53 4.04 -4.67 13.57
N PHE A 54 3.00 -5.06 12.83
CA PHE A 54 1.78 -5.62 13.43
C PHE A 54 2.10 -6.97 14.10
N THR A 55 1.56 -7.20 15.29
CA THR A 55 1.86 -8.40 16.07
C THR A 55 0.72 -9.39 15.91
N VAL A 56 0.98 -10.56 15.33
CA VAL A 56 0.00 -11.62 15.11
C VAL A 56 0.50 -12.90 15.77
N GLY A 57 -0.29 -13.44 16.70
CA GLY A 57 0.05 -14.68 17.40
C GLY A 57 1.39 -14.62 18.15
N GLY A 58 1.72 -13.46 18.74
CA GLY A 58 2.98 -13.24 19.46
C GLY A 58 4.22 -13.00 18.57
N LYS A 59 4.07 -12.99 17.24
CA LYS A 59 5.15 -12.71 16.29
C LYS A 59 4.91 -11.37 15.59
N ARG A 60 5.95 -10.55 15.47
CA ARG A 60 5.89 -9.27 14.74
C ARG A 60 6.06 -9.52 13.24
N LEU A 61 5.09 -9.06 12.46
CA LEU A 61 5.15 -9.11 11.00
C LEU A 61 6.07 -8.00 10.48
N LYS A 62 6.91 -8.37 9.51
CA LYS A 62 7.70 -7.42 8.72
C LYS A 62 7.14 -7.41 7.32
N VAL A 63 6.55 -6.28 6.93
CA VAL A 63 5.97 -6.09 5.59
C VAL A 63 6.77 -4.99 4.89
N ALA A 64 7.27 -5.30 3.70
CA ALA A 64 8.10 -4.41 2.90
C ALA A 64 7.90 -4.73 1.42
N TYR A 65 8.35 -3.83 0.54
CA TYR A 65 8.35 -4.08 -0.91
C TYR A 65 9.31 -5.21 -1.26
N ALA A 66 8.86 -6.12 -2.13
CA ALA A 66 9.64 -7.27 -2.57
C ALA A 66 10.79 -6.91 -3.51
N ASN A 67 10.64 -5.85 -4.32
CA ASN A 67 11.67 -5.38 -5.25
C ASN A 67 11.61 -3.85 -5.42
N VAL A 68 12.76 -3.21 -5.65
CA VAL A 68 12.92 -1.79 -5.96
C VAL A 68 12.20 -1.44 -7.27
N GLU A 69 12.11 -2.36 -8.22
CA GLU A 69 11.33 -2.16 -9.46
C GLU A 69 9.85 -1.92 -9.17
N CYS A 70 9.27 -2.67 -8.23
CA CYS A 70 7.88 -2.45 -7.79
C CYS A 70 7.72 -1.09 -7.09
N ALA A 71 8.77 -0.60 -6.42
CA ALA A 71 8.83 0.77 -5.87
C ALA A 71 9.10 1.87 -6.94
N LYS A 72 9.52 1.51 -8.16
CA LYS A 72 9.59 2.44 -9.30
C LYS A 72 8.25 2.53 -10.01
N ASP A 73 7.55 1.40 -10.19
CA ASP A 73 6.20 1.37 -10.77
C ASP A 73 5.23 2.21 -9.92
N ALA A 74 5.34 2.06 -8.61
CA ALA A 74 4.78 2.94 -7.60
C ALA A 74 4.93 4.45 -7.88
N LEU A 75 6.18 4.89 -8.05
CA LEU A 75 6.53 6.28 -8.26
C LEU A 75 6.07 6.76 -9.65
N ALA A 76 6.12 5.89 -10.66
CA ALA A 76 5.63 6.17 -11.99
C ALA A 76 4.12 6.42 -12.00
N VAL A 77 3.36 5.63 -11.25
CA VAL A 77 1.91 5.82 -11.08
C VAL A 77 1.60 7.13 -10.36
N VAL A 78 2.29 7.45 -9.26
CA VAL A 78 2.13 8.74 -8.57
C VAL A 78 2.47 9.92 -9.49
N ARG A 79 3.52 9.80 -10.31
CA ARG A 79 3.89 10.80 -11.32
C ARG A 79 2.83 10.93 -12.41
N GLN A 80 2.25 9.83 -12.89
CA GLN A 80 1.19 9.85 -13.91
C GLN A 80 -0.11 10.47 -13.41
N PHE A 81 -0.51 10.20 -12.16
CA PHE A 81 -1.68 10.87 -11.56
C PHE A 81 -1.44 12.36 -11.28
N ALA A 82 -0.19 12.76 -10.98
CA ALA A 82 0.18 14.17 -10.86
C ALA A 82 0.16 14.91 -12.22
N THR A 83 0.29 14.21 -13.35
CA THR A 83 0.19 14.80 -14.70
C THR A 83 -1.23 14.90 -15.24
N GLY A 84 -2.25 14.45 -14.48
CA GLY A 84 -3.65 14.41 -14.93
C GLY A 84 -4.55 15.54 -14.43
N PHE A 85 -4.11 16.38 -13.49
CA PHE A 85 -4.88 17.56 -13.09
C PHE A 85 -4.56 18.72 -14.03
N THR A 86 -5.58 19.19 -14.75
CA THR A 86 -5.46 20.42 -15.53
C THR A 86 -5.13 21.60 -14.59
N PRO A 87 -4.31 22.58 -15.02
CA PRO A 87 -3.95 23.75 -14.21
C PRO A 87 -5.11 24.51 -13.52
N PRO A 88 -6.35 24.61 -14.07
CA PRO A 88 -7.40 25.40 -13.44
C PRO A 88 -8.03 24.78 -12.17
N GLN A 89 -7.99 23.46 -11.98
CA GLN A 89 -8.56 22.84 -10.77
C GLN A 89 -7.67 23.03 -9.52
N GLN A 90 -6.36 23.19 -9.71
CA GLN A 90 -5.42 23.45 -8.61
C GLN A 90 -5.63 24.86 -8.01
N LEU A 91 -6.02 25.83 -8.85
CA LEU A 91 -6.40 27.18 -8.40
C LEU A 91 -7.77 27.19 -7.71
N ALA A 92 -8.72 26.36 -8.16
CA ALA A 92 -10.00 26.20 -7.48
C ALA A 92 -9.82 25.62 -6.07
N TYR A 93 -8.89 24.67 -5.91
CA TYR A 93 -8.53 24.13 -4.60
C TYR A 93 -7.81 25.17 -3.73
N SER A 94 -6.90 25.99 -4.27
CA SER A 94 -6.29 27.05 -3.44
C SER A 94 -7.33 28.09 -3.00
N ASN A 95 -8.21 28.55 -3.89
CA ASN A 95 -9.24 29.54 -3.57
C ASN A 95 -10.29 29.02 -2.59
N MET A 96 -10.63 27.73 -2.63
CA MET A 96 -11.54 27.11 -1.66
C MET A 96 -10.91 27.01 -0.26
N TYR A 97 -9.58 26.88 -0.16
CA TYR A 97 -8.86 26.79 1.13
C TYR A 97 -8.49 28.17 1.70
N TYR A 98 -8.17 29.17 0.87
CA TYR A 98 -7.91 30.55 1.34
C TYR A 98 -9.20 31.34 1.61
N GLY A 99 -10.33 30.98 0.98
CA GLY A 99 -11.63 31.60 1.21
C GLY A 99 -12.29 31.23 2.55
N GLN A 100 -11.86 30.15 3.21
CA GLN A 100 -12.31 29.81 4.57
C GLN A 100 -11.45 30.43 5.69
N MET A 101 -10.36 31.14 5.35
CA MET A 101 -9.51 31.85 6.32
C MET A 101 -9.72 33.38 6.31
N THR A 102 -10.73 33.92 5.63
CA THR A 102 -11.07 35.33 5.77
C THR A 102 -11.86 35.53 7.06
N TYR A 103 -11.14 35.81 8.13
CA TYR A 103 -11.68 36.18 9.43
C TYR A 103 -12.72 37.29 9.29
N LEU A 104 -13.87 37.05 9.92
CA LEU A 104 -14.73 38.08 10.48
C LEU A 104 -13.86 39.15 11.14
N GLN A 105 -13.84 40.35 10.56
CA GLN A 105 -13.33 41.53 11.22
C GLN A 105 -14.42 42.61 11.20
N ARG A 106 -15.31 42.55 12.19
CA ARG A 106 -15.90 43.69 12.90
C ARG A 106 -16.75 43.22 14.07
#